data_AF-A0A243WFS5-F1
#
_entry.id   AF-A0A243WFS5-F1
#
_cell.length_a   1.000
_cell.length_b   1.000
_cell.length_c   1.000
_cell.angle_alpha   90.00
_cell.angle_beta   90.00
_cell.angle_gamma   90.00
#
_symmetry.space_group_name_H-M   'P 1'
#
loop_
_entity.id
_entity.type
_entity.pdbx_description
1 polymer ?
#
loop_
_entity_poly.entity_id
_entity_poly.type
_entity_poly.pdbx_seq_one_letter_code
_entity_poly.pdbx_strand_id
1 'polypeptide(L)'
;MKKSYCALGLLLSLSAPLATQAGQGNDNVTNRATTMTRQIASKVKLSEGQYVKVRKLNLQMLTAVAELKNQYASDPTTLDERMAEVQMHYEWDMAAILWPNQMTAYNQAKSTMTALSIH
;
A
#
# COMPACT_ATOMS: atom_id res chain seq x y z
N MET A 1 48.24 19.48 51.22
CA MET A 1 48.08 20.04 49.86
C MET A 1 47.26 19.06 49.03
N LYS A 2 46.04 19.47 48.64
CA LYS A 2 45.27 19.17 47.39
C LYS A 2 44.97 17.69 47.04
N LYS A 3 43.70 17.26 47.15
CA LYS A 3 42.72 17.01 46.04
C LYS A 3 42.89 15.60 45.41
N SER A 4 41.90 14.75 45.12
CA SER A 4 40.44 14.81 45.08
C SER A 4 39.87 13.38 44.96
N TYR A 5 38.56 13.27 45.22
CA TYR A 5 37.66 12.12 45.30
C TYR A 5 37.59 11.18 44.07
N CYS A 6 37.53 9.87 44.31
CA CYS A 6 37.11 8.84 43.34
C CYS A 6 35.58 8.73 43.33
N ALA A 7 34.93 9.26 42.29
CA ALA A 7 33.52 9.03 42.01
C ALA A 7 33.38 7.75 41.17
N LEU A 8 32.74 6.73 41.74
CA LEU A 8 32.39 5.47 41.07
C LEU A 8 31.08 5.69 40.30
N GLY A 9 31.16 5.74 38.98
CA GLY A 9 30.01 5.90 38.09
C GLY A 9 29.20 4.61 37.96
N LEU A 10 27.96 4.64 38.47
CA LEU A 10 26.95 3.61 38.32
C LEU A 10 26.38 3.67 36.88
N LEU A 11 26.74 2.71 36.04
CA LEU A 11 26.19 2.56 34.69
C LEU A 11 24.76 2.00 34.77
N LEU A 12 23.76 2.89 34.69
CA LEU A 12 22.37 2.54 34.39
C LEU A 12 22.24 2.22 32.90
N SER A 13 22.11 0.95 32.55
CA SER A 13 21.68 0.52 31.21
C SER A 13 20.18 0.75 31.04
N LEU A 14 19.83 1.84 30.36
CA LEU A 14 18.48 2.13 29.90
C LEU A 14 18.15 1.22 28.70
N SER A 15 17.51 0.07 28.94
CA SER A 15 16.90 -0.71 27.86
C SER A 15 15.61 -0.01 27.42
N ALA A 16 15.69 0.77 26.35
CA ALA A 16 14.52 1.37 25.72
C ALA A 16 13.59 0.27 25.16
N PRO A 17 12.26 0.38 25.34
CA PRO A 17 11.33 -0.50 24.65
C PRO A 17 11.37 -0.18 23.16
N LEU A 18 11.61 -1.21 22.34
CA LEU A 18 11.40 -1.15 20.89
C LEU A 18 9.92 -0.83 20.63
N ALA A 19 9.64 0.43 20.31
CA ALA A 19 8.35 0.79 19.74
C ALA A 19 8.22 0.09 18.38
N THR A 20 7.31 -0.88 18.31
CA THR A 20 6.90 -1.56 17.07
C THR A 20 6.39 -0.53 16.06
N GLN A 21 7.19 -0.24 15.03
CA GLN A 21 6.80 0.55 13.85
C GLN A 21 5.86 -0.25 12.95
N ALA A 22 4.66 -0.59 13.42
CA ALA A 22 3.66 -1.30 12.62
C ALA A 22 2.52 -0.39 12.12
N GLY A 23 2.37 0.82 12.66
CA GLY A 23 1.23 1.71 12.35
C GLY A 23 1.40 2.55 11.07
N GLN A 24 2.58 3.14 10.86
CA GLN A 24 2.75 4.16 9.80
C GLN A 24 2.63 3.61 8.36
N GLY A 25 3.02 2.35 8.12
CA GLY A 25 2.90 1.72 6.80
C GLY A 25 1.46 1.44 6.39
N ASN A 26 0.64 0.93 7.32
CA ASN A 26 -0.76 0.58 7.06
C ASN A 26 -1.65 1.80 6.80
N ASP A 27 -1.39 2.91 7.49
CA ASP A 27 -2.12 4.15 7.30
C ASP A 27 -1.87 4.75 5.89
N ASN A 28 -0.64 4.63 5.38
CA ASN A 28 -0.30 5.08 4.04
C ASN A 28 -1.06 4.29 2.96
N VAL A 29 -1.07 2.96 3.07
CA VAL A 29 -1.76 2.06 2.12
C VAL A 29 -3.26 2.33 2.13
N THR A 30 -3.86 2.50 3.30
CA THR A 30 -5.30 2.78 3.45
C THR A 30 -5.70 4.11 2.82
N ASN A 31 -4.88 5.16 3.00
CA ASN A 31 -5.09 6.47 2.40
C ASN A 31 -4.95 6.40 0.87
N ARG A 32 -3.95 5.67 0.37
CA ARG A 32 -3.74 5.46 -1.07
C ARG A 32 -4.91 4.71 -1.71
N ALA A 33 -5.41 3.64 -1.08
CA ALA A 33 -6.58 2.91 -1.53
C ALA A 33 -7.81 3.83 -1.64
N THR A 34 -8.01 4.70 -0.65
CA THR A 34 -9.11 5.68 -0.65
C THR A 34 -8.96 6.69 -1.79
N THR A 35 -7.77 7.22 -2.01
CA THR A 35 -7.50 8.16 -3.12
C THR A 35 -7.70 7.51 -4.49
N MET A 36 -7.19 6.30 -4.69
CA MET A 36 -7.38 5.54 -5.93
C MET A 36 -8.86 5.27 -6.19
N THR A 37 -9.62 4.92 -5.15
CA THR A 37 -11.08 4.72 -5.24
C THR A 37 -11.80 5.99 -5.65
N ARG A 38 -11.44 7.15 -5.07
CA ARG A 38 -12.02 8.44 -5.44
C ARG A 38 -11.74 8.79 -6.91
N GLN A 39 -10.52 8.52 -7.39
CA GLN A 39 -10.16 8.71 -8.79
C GLN A 39 -11.02 7.83 -9.71
N ILE A 40 -11.16 6.54 -9.40
CA ILE A 40 -12.05 5.63 -10.16
C ILE A 40 -13.49 6.13 -10.12
N ALA A 41 -14.01 6.48 -8.94
CA ALA A 41 -15.38 6.97 -8.76
C ALA A 41 -15.68 8.22 -9.62
N SER A 42 -14.70 9.13 -9.73
CA SER A 42 -14.83 10.34 -10.54
C SER A 42 -15.00 10.09 -12.05
N LYS A 43 -14.63 8.90 -12.55
CA LYS A 43 -14.69 8.53 -13.97
C LYS A 43 -15.75 7.48 -14.27
N VAL A 44 -15.94 6.52 -13.36
CA VAL A 44 -16.71 5.29 -13.58
C VAL A 44 -18.15 5.38 -13.06
N LYS A 45 -18.51 6.44 -12.31
CA LYS A 45 -19.84 6.64 -11.70
C LYS A 45 -20.26 5.41 -10.87
N LEU A 46 -19.47 5.10 -9.85
CA LEU A 46 -19.74 3.98 -8.95
C LEU A 46 -20.99 4.26 -8.09
N SER A 47 -21.80 3.23 -7.85
CA SER A 47 -22.75 3.24 -6.73
C SER A 47 -22.00 3.18 -5.40
N GLU A 48 -22.67 3.49 -4.29
CA GLU A 48 -22.07 3.41 -2.95
C GLU A 48 -21.58 2.01 -2.60
N GLY A 49 -22.40 0.98 -2.91
CA GLY A 49 -21.99 -0.41 -2.70
C GLY A 49 -20.77 -0.82 -3.53
N GLN A 50 -20.68 -0.33 -4.78
CA GLN A 50 -19.49 -0.55 -5.61
C GLN A 50 -18.28 0.20 -5.07
N TYR A 51 -18.45 1.44 -4.59
CA TYR A 51 -17.37 2.23 -4.02
C TYR A 51 -16.68 1.50 -2.86
N VAL A 52 -17.46 0.93 -1.94
CA VAL A 52 -16.92 0.15 -0.80
C VAL A 52 -16.15 -1.07 -1.29
N LYS A 53 -16.69 -1.82 -2.25
CA LYS A 53 -16.03 -3.00 -2.83
C LYS A 53 -14.74 -2.65 -3.55
N VAL A 54 -14.75 -1.61 -4.39
CA VAL A 54 -13.57 -1.10 -5.11
C VAL A 54 -12.50 -0.63 -4.12
N ARG A 55 -12.87 0.08 -3.04
CA ARG A 55 -11.91 0.50 -2.01
C ARG A 55 -11.26 -0.69 -1.32
N LYS A 56 -12.04 -1.72 -0.97
CA LYS A 56 -11.52 -2.94 -0.38
C LYS A 56 -10.55 -3.64 -1.34
N LEU A 57 -10.93 -3.78 -2.61
CA LEU A 57 -10.09 -4.39 -3.64
C LEU A 57 -8.78 -3.62 -3.85
N ASN A 58 -8.83 -2.28 -3.91
CA ASN A 58 -7.65 -1.42 -4.00
C ASN A 58 -6.71 -1.60 -2.79
N LEU A 59 -7.28 -1.70 -1.58
CA LEU A 59 -6.50 -1.95 -0.38
C LEU A 59 -5.79 -3.31 -0.45
N GLN A 60 -6.51 -4.37 -0.82
CA GLN A 60 -5.94 -5.72 -0.97
C GLN A 60 -4.80 -5.75 -1.97
N MET A 61 -4.98 -5.15 -3.15
CA MET A 61 -3.93 -5.07 -4.18
C MET A 61 -2.70 -4.30 -3.68
N LEU A 62 -2.88 -3.14 -3.04
CA LEU A 62 -1.76 -2.34 -2.55
C LEU A 62 -1.00 -3.04 -1.41
N THR A 63 -1.71 -3.74 -0.51
CA THR A 63 -1.09 -4.56 0.53
C THR A 63 -0.28 -5.69 -0.07
N ALA A 64 -0.86 -6.45 -1.01
CA ALA A 64 -0.16 -7.55 -1.69
C ALA A 64 1.11 -7.06 -2.41
N VAL A 65 1.03 -5.92 -3.12
CA VAL A 65 2.19 -5.32 -3.79
C VAL A 65 3.27 -4.91 -2.79
N ALA A 66 2.90 -4.33 -1.64
CA ALA A 66 3.86 -3.96 -0.60
C ALA A 66 4.55 -5.19 0.00
N GLU A 67 3.79 -6.26 0.25
CA GLU A 67 4.32 -7.53 0.74
C GLU A 67 5.28 -8.19 -0.26
N LEU A 68 4.89 -8.26 -1.55
CA LEU A 68 5.74 -8.81 -2.61
C LEU A 68 7.07 -8.05 -2.74
N LYS A 69 7.02 -6.71 -2.70
CA LYS A 69 8.22 -5.88 -2.76
C LYS A 69 9.17 -6.13 -1.59
N ASN A 70 8.63 -6.37 -0.39
CA ASN A 70 9.44 -6.72 0.77
C ASN A 70 9.99 -8.15 0.66
N GLN A 71 9.18 -9.10 0.18
CA GLN A 71 9.54 -10.51 0.10
C GLN A 71 10.58 -10.82 -0.98
N TYR A 72 10.46 -10.20 -2.16
CA TYR A 72 11.29 -10.48 -3.34
C TYR A 72 12.26 -9.33 -3.65
N ALA A 73 12.66 -8.54 -2.65
CA ALA A 73 13.56 -7.39 -2.83
C ALA A 73 14.91 -7.75 -3.49
N SER A 74 15.36 -9.00 -3.35
CA SER A 74 16.60 -9.52 -3.96
C SER A 74 16.38 -10.38 -5.20
N ASP A 75 15.13 -10.61 -5.62
CA ASP A 75 14.76 -11.44 -6.77
C ASP A 75 13.77 -10.69 -7.67
N PRO A 76 14.27 -9.77 -8.51
CA PRO A 76 13.43 -8.91 -9.33
C PRO A 76 12.64 -9.69 -10.38
N THR A 77 13.16 -10.82 -10.87
CA THR A 77 12.46 -11.65 -11.84
C THR A 77 11.22 -12.28 -11.23
N THR A 78 11.35 -12.90 -10.05
CA THR A 78 10.19 -13.44 -9.34
C THR A 78 9.22 -12.33 -8.90
N LEU A 79 9.75 -11.16 -8.49
CA LEU A 79 8.91 -10.00 -8.14
C LEU A 79 8.00 -9.59 -9.31
N ASP A 80 8.57 -9.46 -10.51
CA ASP A 80 7.82 -9.05 -11.70
C ASP A 80 6.72 -10.05 -12.07
N GLU A 81 7.03 -11.35 -12.01
CA GLU A 81 6.05 -12.43 -12.25
C GLU A 81 4.88 -12.35 -11.25
N ARG A 82 5.18 -12.23 -9.95
CA ARG A 82 4.14 -12.13 -8.91
C ARG A 82 3.34 -10.84 -8.99
N MET A 83 3.97 -9.73 -9.35
CA MET A 83 3.26 -8.47 -9.58
C MET A 83 2.29 -8.58 -10.75
N ALA A 84 2.66 -9.27 -11.83
CA ALA A 84 1.77 -9.52 -12.96
C ALA A 84 0.56 -10.39 -12.56
N GLU A 85 0.77 -11.43 -11.75
CA GLU A 85 -0.31 -12.26 -11.20
C GLU A 85 -1.29 -11.43 -10.35
N VAL A 86 -0.78 -10.60 -9.43
CA VAL A 86 -1.62 -9.71 -8.60
C VAL A 86 -2.43 -8.75 -9.47
N GLN A 87 -1.80 -8.17 -10.49
CA GLN A 87 -2.50 -7.26 -11.41
C GLN A 87 -3.61 -7.99 -12.16
N MET A 88 -3.36 -9.19 -12.69
CA MET A 88 -4.36 -9.98 -13.40
C MET A 88 -5.57 -10.30 -12.52
N HIS A 89 -5.35 -10.77 -11.29
CA HIS A 89 -6.43 -11.05 -10.35
C HIS A 89 -7.24 -9.81 -9.99
N TYR A 90 -6.55 -8.68 -9.74
CA TYR A 90 -7.20 -7.41 -9.47
C TYR A 90 -8.13 -6.97 -10.61
N GLU A 91 -7.72 -7.13 -11.87
CA GLU A 91 -8.56 -6.78 -13.02
C GLU A 91 -9.78 -7.70 -13.14
N TRP A 92 -9.63 -9.00 -12.89
CA TRP A 92 -10.75 -9.94 -12.87
C TRP A 92 -11.76 -9.60 -11.78
N ASP A 93 -11.29 -9.33 -10.56
CA ASP A 93 -12.16 -8.97 -9.44
C ASP A 93 -12.84 -7.61 -9.68
N MET A 94 -12.15 -6.66 -10.32
CA MET A 94 -12.74 -5.39 -10.72
C MET A 94 -13.88 -5.59 -11.72
N ALA A 95 -13.69 -6.47 -12.71
CA ALA A 95 -14.73 -6.81 -13.68
C ALA A 95 -15.95 -7.48 -13.04
N ALA A 96 -15.78 -8.19 -11.91
CA ALA A 96 -16.89 -8.75 -11.14
C ALA A 96 -17.68 -7.70 -10.32
N ILE A 97 -17.07 -6.53 -10.03
CA ILE A 97 -17.72 -5.44 -9.28
C ILE A 97 -18.45 -4.47 -10.22
N LEU A 98 -17.87 -4.20 -11.38
CA LEU A 98 -18.35 -3.19 -12.32
C LEU A 98 -19.33 -3.77 -13.33
N TRP A 99 -20.31 -2.96 -13.73
CA TRP A 99 -21.14 -3.29 -14.89
C TRP A 99 -20.35 -3.13 -16.21
N PRO A 100 -20.80 -3.74 -17.32
CA PRO A 100 -20.06 -3.69 -18.59
C PRO A 100 -19.74 -2.27 -19.07
N ASN A 101 -20.70 -1.34 -18.97
CA ASN A 101 -20.49 0.07 -19.35
C ASN A 101 -19.49 0.79 -18.42
N GLN A 102 -19.52 0.50 -17.13
CA GLN A 102 -18.57 1.00 -16.14
C GLN A 102 -17.16 0.44 -16.38
N MET A 103 -17.05 -0.82 -16.79
CA MET A 103 -15.77 -1.45 -17.13
C MET A 103 -15.10 -0.76 -18.34
N THR A 104 -15.88 -0.37 -19.35
CA THR A 104 -15.36 0.44 -20.48
C THR A 104 -14.80 1.77 -20.00
N ALA A 105 -15.54 2.51 -19.16
CA ALA A 105 -15.09 3.77 -18.59
C ALA A 105 -13.83 3.59 -17.71
N TYR A 106 -13.78 2.50 -16.95
CA TYR A 106 -12.62 2.14 -16.14
C TYR A 106 -11.37 1.89 -17.00
N ASN A 107 -11.48 1.06 -18.05
CA ASN A 107 -10.37 0.77 -18.95
C ASN A 107 -9.84 2.02 -19.64
N GLN A 108 -10.73 2.94 -20.04
CA GLN A 108 -10.33 4.23 -20.61
C GLN A 108 -9.67 5.16 -19.58
N ALA A 109 -10.14 5.16 -18.34
CA ALA A 109 -9.52 5.94 -17.26
C ALA A 109 -8.16 5.36 -16.85
N LYS A 110 -8.00 4.03 -16.88
CA LYS A 110 -6.77 3.34 -16.46
C LYS A 110 -5.57 3.83 -17.24
N SER A 111 -5.64 3.91 -18.57
CA SER A 111 -4.53 4.42 -19.41
C SER A 111 -4.06 5.82 -19.03
N THR A 112 -4.96 6.66 -18.49
CA THR A 112 -4.66 8.02 -18.04
C THR A 112 -4.12 8.05 -16.60
N MET A 113 -4.61 7.16 -15.73
CA MET A 113 -4.14 7.03 -14.34
C MET A 113 -2.73 6.43 -14.26
N THR A 114 -2.42 5.44 -15.10
CA THR A 114 -1.08 4.83 -15.14
C THR A 114 -0.04 5.83 -15.63
N ALA A 115 -0.38 6.71 -16.58
CA ALA A 115 0.50 7.77 -17.07
C ALA A 115 0.86 8.82 -15.99
N LEU A 116 -0.04 9.06 -15.03
CA LEU A 116 0.18 10.00 -13.91
C LEU A 116 0.94 9.38 -12.73
N SER A 117 1.17 8.07 -12.74
CA SER A 117 1.80 7.34 -11.62
C SER A 117 3.30 7.08 -11.82
N ILE A 118 3.90 7.60 -12.91
CA ILE A 118 5.32 7.41 -13.30
C ILE A 118 6.17 8.67 -13.05
N HIS A 119 5.89 9.44 -12.00
CA HIS A 119 6.75 10.55 -11.56
C HIS A 119 7.03 10.45 -10.07
#